data_AF-A0A8J2ZB20-F1
#
_entry.id   AF-A0A8J2ZB20-F1
#
_cell.length_a   1.000
_cell.length_b   1.000
_cell.length_c   1.000
_cell.angle_alpha   90.00
_cell.angle_beta   90.00
_cell.angle_gamma   90.00
#
_symmetry.space_group_name_H-M   'P 1'
#
loop_
_entity.id
_entity.type
_entity.pdbx_description
1 polymer ?
#
loop_
_entity_poly.entity_id
_entity_poly.type
_entity_poly.pdbx_seq_one_letter_code
_entity_poly.pdbx_strand_id
1 'polypeptide(L)'
;MTWLALALLAAAALAPLALALLRPPRRAPRGRREADLALYRAQLAELDREREAGRLDAAAHRAAVLEVQRRLIGTPDEETAAPGRRPSSALALALVPAIAALSLGLYLWRGAPGLPSAPHVERAEAARREEALLAELRARLARLDPASETARQGYLLLGNAERARGNLAGAAEAWTRALGARFDPGLAGDLAEVELERGETEAATRWITRGLAEAPRDPRLRFLAGLAEARAGRPETARAAWRALLADAPPDAPWRTLVERRLNELP
;
A
#
# COMPACT_ATOMS: atom_id res chain seq x y z
N MET A 1 0.67 2.17 31.00
CA MET A 1 -0.78 2.50 31.09
C MET A 1 -1.52 2.41 29.75
N THR A 2 -0.91 2.82 28.63
CA THR A 2 -1.51 2.74 27.27
C THR A 2 -1.86 1.32 26.82
N TRP A 3 -1.04 0.32 27.13
CA TRP A 3 -1.29 -1.09 26.80
C TRP A 3 -2.58 -1.64 27.40
N LEU A 4 -2.91 -1.27 28.64
CA LEU A 4 -4.17 -1.66 29.29
C LEU A 4 -5.38 -1.03 28.59
N ALA A 5 -5.28 0.26 28.23
CA ALA A 5 -6.33 0.95 27.49
C ALA A 5 -6.56 0.34 26.09
N LEU A 6 -5.48 -0.01 25.38
CA LEU A 6 -5.55 -0.68 24.08
C LEU A 6 -6.14 -2.10 24.18
N ALA A 7 -5.76 -2.87 25.20
CA ALA A 7 -6.31 -4.20 25.43
C ALA A 7 -7.82 -4.15 25.74
N LEU A 8 -8.25 -3.20 26.58
CA LEU A 8 -9.67 -2.98 26.89
C LEU A 8 -10.46 -2.53 25.65
N LEU A 9 -9.90 -1.62 24.84
CA LEU A 9 -10.53 -1.16 23.60
C LEU A 9 -10.68 -2.32 22.60
N ALA A 10 -9.65 -3.14 22.42
CA ALA A 10 -9.69 -4.31 21.55
C ALA A 10 -10.73 -5.35 22.03
N ALA A 11 -10.78 -5.61 23.34
CA ALA A 11 -11.78 -6.50 23.93
C ALA A 11 -13.21 -5.97 23.73
N ALA A 12 -13.44 -4.66 23.95
CA ALA A 12 -14.73 -4.02 23.73
C ALA A 12 -15.16 -4.07 22.25
N ALA A 13 -14.23 -3.89 21.30
CA ALA A 13 -14.50 -3.96 19.88
C ALA A 13 -14.84 -5.38 19.39
N LEU A 14 -14.24 -6.41 20.00
CA LEU A 14 -14.46 -7.82 19.65
C LEU A 14 -15.66 -8.46 20.37
N ALA A 15 -16.10 -7.90 21.49
CA ALA A 15 -17.19 -8.45 22.30
C ALA A 15 -18.52 -8.65 21.52
N PRO A 16 -18.99 -7.73 20.65
CA PRO A 16 -20.21 -7.94 19.88
C PRO A 16 -20.12 -9.13 18.92
N LEU A 17 -18.96 -9.33 18.30
CA LEU A 17 -18.70 -10.45 17.38
C LEU A 17 -18.66 -11.78 18.14
N ALA A 18 -17.97 -11.81 19.28
CA ALA A 18 -17.93 -12.98 20.16
C ALA A 18 -19.35 -13.35 20.65
N LEU A 19 -20.13 -12.37 21.09
CA LEU A 19 -21.53 -12.58 21.52
C LEU A 19 -22.43 -13.07 20.37
N ALA A 20 -22.22 -12.59 19.15
CA ALA A 20 -22.98 -13.04 17.98
C ALA A 20 -22.65 -14.49 17.59
N LEU A 21 -21.39 -14.91 17.71
CA LEU A 21 -20.93 -16.26 17.40
C LEU A 21 -21.30 -17.28 18.48
N LEU A 22 -21.35 -16.85 19.74
CA LEU A 22 -21.70 -17.67 20.90
C LEU A 22 -23.22 -17.80 21.10
N ARG A 23 -24.03 -16.97 20.43
CA ARG A 23 -25.49 -17.09 20.50
C ARG A 23 -25.92 -18.40 19.81
N PRO A 24 -26.66 -19.29 20.49
CA PRO A 24 -27.19 -20.47 19.85
C PRO A 24 -28.07 -20.07 18.66
N PRO A 25 -28.06 -20.82 17.56
CA PRO A 25 -28.96 -20.56 16.44
C PRO A 25 -30.37 -20.53 17.01
N ARG A 26 -31.06 -19.40 16.85
CA ARG A 26 -32.49 -19.31 17.19
C ARG A 26 -33.16 -20.44 16.41
N ARG A 27 -33.70 -21.43 17.12
CA ARG A 27 -34.60 -22.42 16.53
C ARG A 27 -35.61 -21.63 15.70
N ALA A 28 -35.78 -22.01 14.43
CA ALA A 28 -36.73 -21.36 13.54
C ALA A 28 -38.05 -21.18 14.31
N PRO A 29 -38.61 -19.96 14.38
CA PRO A 29 -39.73 -19.70 15.26
C PRO A 29 -40.91 -20.57 14.79
N ARG A 30 -41.58 -21.21 15.76
CA ARG A 30 -42.92 -21.81 15.59
C ARG A 30 -43.89 -20.93 14.77
N GLY A 31 -43.64 -19.61 14.75
CA GLY A 31 -44.35 -18.61 13.96
C GLY A 31 -44.36 -18.79 12.44
N ARG A 32 -43.43 -19.52 11.79
CA ARG A 32 -43.51 -19.72 10.31
C ARG A 32 -44.61 -20.72 9.94
N ARG A 33 -44.67 -21.84 10.65
CA ARG A 33 -45.72 -22.88 10.48
C ARG A 33 -47.09 -22.35 10.90
N GLU A 34 -47.14 -21.54 11.97
CA GLU A 34 -48.36 -20.83 12.37
C GLU A 34 -48.81 -19.78 11.34
N ALA A 35 -47.87 -19.05 10.73
CA ALA A 35 -48.17 -18.08 9.66
C ALA A 35 -48.67 -18.76 8.38
N ASP A 36 -48.07 -19.89 7.99
CA ASP A 36 -48.51 -20.67 6.82
C ASP A 36 -49.92 -21.24 7.04
N LEU A 37 -50.19 -21.77 8.24
CA LEU A 37 -51.54 -22.23 8.61
C LEU A 37 -52.57 -21.08 8.64
N ALA A 38 -52.18 -19.90 9.11
CA ALA A 38 -53.04 -18.72 9.08
C ALA A 38 -53.36 -18.29 7.64
N LEU A 39 -52.39 -18.36 6.73
CA LEU A 39 -52.57 -18.07 5.32
C LEU A 39 -53.55 -19.05 4.65
N TYR A 40 -53.42 -20.36 4.90
CA TYR A 40 -54.35 -21.35 4.34
C TYR A 40 -55.77 -21.20 4.89
N ARG A 41 -55.93 -20.86 6.18
CA ARG A 41 -57.25 -20.56 6.77
C ARG A 41 -57.89 -19.34 6.11
N ALA A 42 -57.11 -18.29 5.85
CA ALA A 42 -57.60 -17.11 5.14
C ALA A 42 -58.03 -17.44 3.70
N GLN A 43 -57.29 -18.32 3.00
CA GLN A 43 -57.65 -18.77 1.65
C GLN A 43 -58.98 -19.53 1.61
N LEU A 44 -59.23 -20.42 2.58
CA LEU A 44 -60.51 -21.13 2.68
C LEU A 44 -61.68 -20.18 2.95
N ALA A 45 -61.49 -19.22 3.87
CA ALA A 45 -62.51 -18.22 4.17
C ALA A 45 -62.82 -17.30 2.97
N GLU A 46 -61.82 -17.01 2.12
CA GLU A 46 -62.05 -16.26 0.88
C GLU A 46 -62.92 -17.04 -0.11
N LEU A 47 -62.62 -18.33 -0.32
CA LEU A 47 -63.41 -19.19 -1.20
C LEU A 47 -64.88 -19.30 -0.75
N ASP A 48 -65.10 -19.40 0.57
CA ASP A 48 -66.46 -19.41 1.13
C ASP A 48 -67.20 -18.09 0.85
N ARG A 49 -66.53 -16.94 1.00
CA ARG A 49 -67.10 -15.62 0.69
C ARG A 49 -67.41 -15.45 -0.80
N GLU A 50 -66.57 -15.97 -1.69
CA GLU A 50 -66.81 -15.89 -3.13
C GLU A 50 -67.99 -16.75 -3.57
N ARG A 51 -68.20 -17.90 -2.91
CA ARG A 51 -69.38 -18.75 -3.09
C ARG A 51 -70.64 -18.04 -2.61
N GLU A 52 -70.60 -17.44 -1.43
CA GLU A 52 -71.74 -16.70 -0.85
C GLU A 52 -72.12 -15.48 -1.70
N ALA A 53 -71.12 -14.80 -2.28
CA ALA A 53 -71.34 -13.69 -3.20
C ALA A 53 -71.79 -14.12 -4.62
N GLY A 54 -72.00 -15.42 -4.85
CA GLY A 54 -72.47 -15.98 -6.12
C GLY A 54 -71.46 -15.94 -7.26
N ARG A 55 -70.18 -15.61 -6.98
CA ARG A 55 -69.10 -15.56 -7.97
C ARG A 55 -68.52 -16.95 -8.27
N LEU A 56 -68.71 -17.90 -7.37
CA LEU A 56 -68.24 -19.28 -7.48
C LEU A 56 -69.42 -20.25 -7.31
N ASP A 57 -69.56 -21.18 -8.26
CA ASP A 57 -70.57 -22.24 -8.14
C ASP A 57 -70.16 -23.30 -7.10
N ALA A 58 -71.13 -24.12 -6.67
CA ALA A 58 -70.91 -25.12 -5.63
C ALA A 58 -69.95 -26.25 -6.02
N ALA A 59 -69.82 -26.57 -7.32
CA ALA A 59 -68.90 -27.59 -7.80
C ALA A 59 -67.46 -27.05 -7.83
N ALA A 60 -67.27 -25.86 -8.37
CA ALA A 60 -65.99 -25.14 -8.42
C ALA A 60 -65.45 -24.83 -7.02
N HIS A 61 -66.31 -24.42 -6.08
CA HIS A 61 -65.91 -24.21 -4.68
C HIS A 61 -65.34 -25.49 -4.03
N ARG A 62 -66.05 -26.62 -4.18
CA ARG A 62 -65.60 -27.91 -3.62
C ARG A 62 -64.27 -28.36 -4.22
N ALA A 63 -64.09 -28.18 -5.52
CA ALA A 63 -62.82 -28.49 -6.19
C ALA A 63 -61.67 -27.63 -5.68
N ALA A 64 -61.89 -26.32 -5.50
CA ALA A 64 -60.88 -25.39 -4.98
C ALA A 64 -60.49 -25.71 -3.52
N VAL A 65 -61.46 -26.01 -2.66
CA VAL A 65 -61.21 -26.41 -1.26
C VAL A 65 -60.37 -27.69 -1.20
N LEU A 66 -60.68 -28.69 -2.02
CA LEU A 66 -59.92 -29.95 -2.06
C LEU A 66 -58.47 -29.77 -2.51
N GLU A 67 -58.22 -28.88 -3.48
CA GLU A 67 -56.86 -28.56 -3.95
C GLU A 67 -56.05 -27.87 -2.84
N VAL A 68 -56.65 -26.93 -2.11
CA VAL A 68 -55.98 -26.26 -0.96
C VAL A 68 -55.67 -27.26 0.15
N GLN A 69 -56.61 -28.15 0.49
CA GLN A 69 -56.39 -29.21 1.48
C GLN A 69 -55.30 -30.19 1.03
N ARG A 70 -55.27 -30.56 -0.26
CA ARG A 70 -54.22 -31.43 -0.82
C ARG A 70 -52.84 -30.77 -0.74
N ARG A 71 -52.73 -29.46 -1.00
CA ARG A 71 -51.48 -28.70 -0.85
C ARG A 71 -51.00 -28.64 0.59
N LEU A 72 -51.93 -28.46 1.53
CA LEU A 72 -51.62 -28.45 2.96
C LEU A 72 -51.04 -29.80 3.41
N ILE A 73 -51.63 -30.91 2.95
CA ILE A 73 -51.17 -32.27 3.29
C ILE A 73 -49.89 -32.65 2.53
N GLY A 74 -49.73 -32.16 1.30
CA GLY A 74 -48.58 -32.42 0.44
C GLY A 74 -47.34 -31.57 0.73
N THR A 75 -47.42 -30.63 1.68
CA THR A 75 -46.27 -29.85 2.12
C THR A 75 -45.45 -30.71 3.08
N PRO A 76 -44.21 -31.12 2.72
CA PRO A 76 -43.40 -31.93 3.61
C PRO A 76 -43.09 -31.17 4.89
N ASP A 77 -43.10 -31.86 6.03
CA ASP A 77 -42.68 -31.30 7.31
C ASP A 77 -41.23 -30.80 7.18
N GLU A 78 -41.00 -29.50 7.36
CA GLU A 78 -39.66 -28.89 7.31
C GLU A 78 -38.70 -29.48 8.36
N GLU A 79 -39.16 -30.31 9.30
CA GLU A 79 -38.29 -31.15 10.15
C GLU A 79 -37.40 -32.12 9.34
N THR A 80 -37.79 -32.45 8.10
CA THR A 80 -37.01 -33.31 7.19
C THR A 80 -36.06 -32.55 6.27
N ALA A 81 -36.08 -31.21 6.26
CA ALA A 81 -35.11 -30.42 5.52
C ALA A 81 -33.76 -30.47 6.26
N ALA A 82 -32.85 -31.32 5.79
CA ALA A 82 -31.51 -31.47 6.36
C ALA A 82 -30.84 -30.08 6.48
N PRO A 83 -30.34 -29.70 7.67
CA PRO A 83 -29.69 -28.40 7.83
C PRO A 83 -28.46 -28.35 6.93
N GLY A 84 -28.44 -27.41 5.99
CA GLY A 84 -27.25 -27.12 5.19
C GLY A 84 -26.05 -26.90 6.14
N ARG A 85 -24.95 -27.61 5.88
CA ARG A 85 -23.70 -27.54 6.66
C ARG A 85 -23.16 -26.11 6.65
N ARG A 86 -23.56 -25.29 7.62
CA ARG A 86 -22.92 -24.02 7.90
C ARG A 86 -21.58 -24.30 8.59
N PRO A 87 -20.48 -23.61 8.23
CA PRO A 87 -19.23 -23.76 8.96
C PRO A 87 -19.49 -23.51 10.44
N SER A 88 -19.00 -24.39 11.30
CA SER A 88 -19.29 -24.34 12.74
C SER A 88 -18.78 -23.01 13.30
N SER A 89 -19.63 -22.32 14.08
CA SER A 89 -19.22 -21.13 14.83
C SER A 89 -18.02 -21.43 15.75
N ALA A 90 -17.83 -22.70 16.11
CA ALA A 90 -16.65 -23.22 16.80
C ALA A 90 -15.33 -23.03 16.03
N LEU A 91 -15.33 -23.17 14.70
CA LEU A 91 -14.12 -22.97 13.88
C LEU A 91 -13.72 -21.48 13.85
N ALA A 92 -14.70 -20.59 13.72
CA ALA A 92 -14.48 -19.14 13.78
C ALA A 92 -14.01 -18.69 15.17
N LEU A 93 -14.57 -19.29 16.24
CA LEU A 93 -14.18 -19.02 17.62
C LEU A 93 -12.75 -19.48 17.95
N ALA A 94 -12.26 -20.54 17.29
CA ALA A 94 -10.89 -21.03 17.46
C ALA A 94 -9.86 -20.26 16.62
N LEU A 95 -10.23 -19.83 15.41
CA LEU A 95 -9.28 -19.24 14.47
C LEU A 95 -8.83 -17.82 14.86
N VAL A 96 -9.75 -16.99 15.39
CA VAL A 96 -9.46 -15.62 15.80
C VAL A 96 -8.38 -15.54 16.91
N PRO A 97 -8.50 -16.25 18.05
CA PRO A 97 -7.44 -16.24 19.06
C PRO A 97 -6.16 -16.91 18.57
N ALA A 98 -6.24 -17.92 17.70
CA ALA A 98 -5.07 -18.56 17.11
C ALA A 98 -4.25 -17.58 16.25
N ILE A 99 -4.90 -16.76 15.42
CA ILE A 99 -4.23 -15.71 14.63
C ILE A 99 -3.58 -14.67 15.54
N ALA A 100 -4.27 -14.23 16.59
CA ALA A 100 -3.72 -13.26 17.54
C ALA A 100 -2.48 -13.81 18.27
N ALA A 101 -2.55 -15.05 18.75
CA ALA A 101 -1.43 -15.73 19.41
C ALA A 101 -0.24 -15.94 18.47
N LEU A 102 -0.50 -16.33 17.22
CA LEU A 102 0.54 -16.48 16.19
C LEU A 102 1.20 -15.14 15.87
N SER A 103 0.42 -14.07 15.71
CA SER A 103 0.93 -12.72 15.46
C SER A 103 1.83 -12.23 16.60
N LEU A 104 1.39 -12.41 17.85
CA LEU A 104 2.20 -12.08 19.03
C LEU A 104 3.48 -12.92 19.09
N GLY A 105 3.38 -14.22 18.82
CA GLY A 105 4.55 -15.11 18.77
C GLY A 105 5.57 -14.69 17.71
N LEU A 106 5.12 -14.33 16.51
CA LEU A 106 5.98 -13.82 15.44
C LEU A 106 6.62 -12.47 15.83
N TYR A 107 5.88 -11.58 16.49
CA TYR A 107 6.42 -10.33 17.00
C TYR A 107 7.48 -10.54 18.08
N LEU A 108 7.28 -11.49 18.99
CA LEU A 108 8.27 -11.78 20.02
C LEU A 108 9.51 -12.48 19.45
N TRP A 109 9.34 -13.31 18.41
CA TRP A 109 10.45 -14.01 17.78
C TRP A 109 11.30 -13.12 16.87
N ARG A 110 10.67 -12.24 16.08
CA ARG A 110 11.34 -11.48 15.02
C ARG A 110 11.27 -9.96 15.17
N GLY A 111 10.40 -9.47 16.05
CA GLY A 111 10.30 -8.07 16.39
C GLY A 111 11.35 -7.64 17.42
N ALA A 112 11.25 -6.39 17.85
CA ALA A 112 12.16 -5.79 18.80
C ALA A 112 11.38 -5.24 20.01
N PRO A 113 10.86 -6.13 20.88
CA PRO A 113 10.01 -5.75 22.01
C PRO A 113 10.73 -4.87 23.05
N GLY A 114 12.06 -4.92 23.08
CA GLY A 114 12.90 -4.11 23.96
C GLY A 114 13.30 -2.74 23.40
N LEU A 115 12.92 -2.38 22.17
CA LEU A 115 13.22 -1.06 21.64
C LEU A 115 12.42 -0.01 22.43
N PRO A 116 13.08 0.94 23.12
CA PRO A 116 12.38 2.03 23.76
C PRO A 116 11.62 2.81 22.71
N SER A 117 10.38 3.17 23.03
CA SER A 117 9.57 4.02 22.16
C SER A 117 10.25 5.37 22.01
N ALA A 118 10.78 5.70 20.82
CA ALA A 118 11.41 6.99 20.54
C ALA A 118 10.35 8.11 20.53
N PRO A 119 10.15 8.83 21.66
CA PRO A 119 9.09 9.82 21.79
C PRO A 119 9.30 10.92 20.76
N HIS A 120 8.21 11.56 20.34
CA HIS A 120 8.28 12.62 19.33
C HIS A 120 9.25 13.75 19.73
N VAL A 121 9.34 14.05 21.03
CA VAL A 121 10.23 15.09 21.57
C VAL A 121 11.69 14.73 21.33
N GLU A 122 12.13 13.51 21.67
CA GLU A 122 13.52 13.08 21.47
C GLU A 122 13.91 13.05 20.00
N ARG A 123 13.01 12.64 19.11
CA ARG A 123 13.23 12.70 17.65
C ARG A 123 13.36 14.14 17.15
N ALA A 124 12.52 15.05 17.64
CA ALA A 124 12.59 16.47 17.28
C ALA A 124 13.87 17.13 17.80
N GLU A 125 14.31 16.79 19.02
CA GLU A 125 15.59 17.26 19.56
C GLU A 125 16.78 16.74 18.77
N ALA A 126 16.80 15.45 18.42
CA ALA A 126 17.85 14.86 17.59
C ALA A 126 17.95 15.58 16.24
N ALA A 127 16.82 15.81 15.57
CA ALA A 127 16.78 16.56 14.31
C ALA A 127 17.27 18.01 14.46
N ARG A 128 16.92 18.70 15.57
CA ARG A 128 17.43 20.04 15.86
C ARG A 128 18.94 20.06 16.10
N ARG A 129 19.48 19.08 16.81
CA ARG A 129 20.93 18.96 17.06
C ARG A 129 21.67 18.71 15.75
N GLU A 130 21.15 17.83 14.89
CA GLU A 130 21.70 17.58 13.56
C GLU A 130 21.69 18.86 12.70
N GLU A 131 20.57 19.59 12.67
CA GLU A 131 20.49 20.87 11.94
C GLU A 131 21.50 21.90 12.46
N ALA A 132 21.68 21.99 13.78
CA ALA A 132 22.65 22.90 14.37
C ALA A 132 24.09 22.56 13.95
N LEU A 133 24.45 21.27 13.90
CA LEU A 133 25.77 20.82 13.44
C LEU A 133 26.01 21.16 11.96
N LEU A 134 24.99 20.97 11.11
CA LEU A 134 25.08 21.31 9.68
C LEU A 134 25.14 22.82 9.46
N ALA A 135 24.40 23.61 10.23
CA ALA A 135 24.49 25.06 10.22
C ALA A 135 25.90 25.55 10.63
N GLU A 136 26.49 24.94 11.66
CA GLU A 136 27.87 25.24 12.05
C GLU A 136 28.88 24.86 10.94
N LEU A 137 28.71 23.69 10.32
CA LEU A 137 29.55 23.26 9.20
C LEU A 137 29.48 24.27 8.04
N ARG A 138 28.27 24.70 7.66
CA ARG A 138 28.07 25.74 6.62
C ARG A 138 28.78 27.05 7.00
N ALA A 139 28.65 27.51 8.23
CA ALA A 139 29.28 28.73 8.71
C ALA A 139 30.82 28.63 8.70
N ARG A 140 31.37 27.46 9.03
CA ARG A 140 32.82 27.20 8.93
C ARG A 140 33.27 27.20 7.47
N LEU A 141 32.55 26.51 6.58
CA LEU A 141 32.87 26.44 5.15
C LEU A 141 32.83 27.81 4.48
N ALA A 142 31.89 28.68 4.85
CA ALA A 142 31.78 30.03 4.33
C ALA A 142 33.00 30.93 4.64
N ARG A 143 33.83 30.57 5.62
CA ARG A 143 35.06 31.30 5.97
C ARG A 143 36.32 30.72 5.33
N LEU A 144 36.23 29.55 4.71
CA LEU A 144 37.35 28.94 4.01
C LEU A 144 37.45 29.49 2.59
N ASP A 145 38.65 29.46 2.03
CA ASP A 145 38.84 29.68 0.59
C ASP A 145 38.04 28.63 -0.19
N PRO A 146 37.06 29.02 -1.03
CA PRO A 146 36.25 28.09 -1.81
C PRO A 146 37.06 27.19 -2.74
N ALA A 147 38.26 27.60 -3.16
CA ALA A 147 39.13 26.81 -4.03
C ALA A 147 40.00 25.80 -3.26
N SER A 148 40.01 25.86 -1.92
CA SER A 148 40.84 24.97 -1.10
C SER A 148 40.32 23.53 -1.05
N GLU A 149 41.24 22.57 -0.94
CA GLU A 149 40.88 21.15 -0.77
C GLU A 149 40.05 20.90 0.50
N THR A 150 40.36 21.63 1.58
CA THR A 150 39.61 21.54 2.85
C THR A 150 38.15 21.98 2.66
N ALA A 151 37.91 23.08 1.95
CA ALA A 151 36.55 23.52 1.64
C ALA A 151 35.83 22.49 0.77
N ARG A 152 36.50 21.95 -0.24
CA ARG A 152 35.94 20.90 -1.11
C ARG A 152 35.49 19.67 -0.32
N GLN A 153 36.34 19.16 0.57
CA GLN A 153 36.01 18.01 1.43
C GLN A 153 34.83 18.32 2.35
N GLY A 154 34.78 19.52 2.93
CA GLY A 154 33.65 19.93 3.75
C GLY A 154 32.34 20.04 2.96
N TYR A 155 32.37 20.53 1.72
CA TYR A 155 31.20 20.56 0.85
C TYR A 155 30.74 19.17 0.40
N LEU A 156 31.65 18.22 0.21
CA LEU A 156 31.29 16.81 -0.02
C LEU A 156 30.55 16.22 1.18
N LEU A 157 31.08 16.42 2.40
CA LEU A 157 30.46 15.96 3.64
C LEU A 157 29.09 16.58 3.84
N LEU A 158 28.98 17.90 3.63
CA LEU A 158 27.71 18.62 3.69
C LEU A 158 26.71 18.06 2.68
N GLY A 159 27.11 17.90 1.41
CA GLY A 159 26.21 17.40 0.37
C GLY A 159 25.71 15.98 0.64
N ASN A 160 26.58 15.10 1.16
CA ASN A 160 26.20 13.74 1.54
C ASN A 160 25.21 13.73 2.71
N ALA A 161 25.42 14.59 3.72
CA ALA A 161 24.49 14.71 4.85
C ALA A 161 23.12 15.24 4.41
N GLU A 162 23.10 16.28 3.56
CA GLU A 162 21.86 16.83 3.01
C GLU A 162 21.11 15.82 2.13
N ARG A 163 21.82 15.03 1.32
CA ARG A 163 21.22 13.96 0.52
C ARG A 163 20.60 12.88 1.41
N ALA A 164 21.30 12.45 2.46
CA ALA A 164 20.85 11.40 3.37
C ALA A 164 19.55 11.75 4.10
N ARG A 165 19.33 13.03 4.39
CA ARG A 165 18.09 13.52 5.03
C ARG A 165 17.01 13.98 4.05
N GLY A 166 17.23 13.77 2.75
CA GLY A 166 16.28 14.10 1.68
C GLY A 166 16.26 15.57 1.26
N ASN A 167 17.16 16.41 1.76
CA ASN A 167 17.29 17.80 1.30
C ASN A 167 18.10 17.86 -0.01
N LEU A 168 17.42 17.57 -1.12
CA LEU A 168 18.05 17.52 -2.44
C LEU A 168 18.62 18.88 -2.88
N ALA A 169 17.98 19.99 -2.50
CA ALA A 169 18.47 21.34 -2.78
C ALA A 169 19.83 21.58 -2.12
N GLY A 170 19.90 21.34 -0.81
CA GLY A 170 21.13 21.52 -0.04
C GLY A 170 22.27 20.62 -0.53
N ALA A 171 21.95 19.39 -0.93
CA ALA A 171 22.90 18.47 -1.52
C ALA A 171 23.48 19.01 -2.84
N ALA A 172 22.59 19.46 -3.74
CA ALA A 172 22.98 19.99 -5.04
C ALA A 172 23.86 21.24 -4.93
N GLU A 173 23.50 22.18 -4.04
CA GLU A 173 24.28 23.37 -3.77
C GLU A 173 25.68 23.05 -3.24
N ALA A 174 25.77 22.14 -2.27
CA ALA A 174 27.05 21.76 -1.67
C ALA A 174 27.96 21.05 -2.69
N TRP A 175 27.44 20.07 -3.44
CA TRP A 175 28.23 19.39 -4.47
C TRP A 175 28.63 20.31 -5.63
N THR A 176 27.79 21.30 -5.99
CA THR A 176 28.16 22.34 -6.96
C THR A 176 29.38 23.13 -6.48
N ARG A 177 29.42 23.53 -5.20
CA ARG A 177 30.59 24.21 -4.60
C ARG A 177 31.83 23.32 -4.61
N ALA A 178 31.67 22.03 -4.30
CA ALA A 178 32.78 21.07 -4.35
C ALA A 178 33.34 20.90 -5.78
N LEU A 179 32.47 20.81 -6.78
CA LEU A 179 32.87 20.76 -8.21
C LEU A 179 33.56 22.05 -8.67
N GLY A 180 33.19 23.20 -8.10
CA GLY A 180 33.83 24.49 -8.38
C GLY A 180 35.27 24.56 -7.88
N ALA A 181 35.59 23.91 -6.76
CA ALA A 181 36.96 23.84 -6.22
C ALA A 181 37.84 22.89 -7.05
N ARG A 182 37.32 21.70 -7.36
CA ARG A 182 37.93 20.77 -8.30
C ARG A 182 36.84 19.95 -8.96
N PHE A 183 36.84 19.98 -10.29
CA PHE A 183 35.90 19.17 -11.06
C PHE A 183 36.20 17.68 -10.92
N ASP A 184 35.15 16.88 -10.81
CA ASP A 184 35.20 15.42 -10.74
C ASP A 184 34.00 14.86 -11.53
N PRO A 185 34.22 14.04 -12.58
CA PRO A 185 33.13 13.51 -13.40
C PRO A 185 32.16 12.61 -12.63
N GLY A 186 32.65 11.88 -11.62
CA GLY A 186 31.82 11.01 -10.79
C GLY A 186 30.81 11.81 -9.97
N LEU A 187 31.29 12.84 -9.27
CA LEU A 187 30.47 13.78 -8.51
C LEU A 187 29.52 14.58 -9.40
N ALA A 188 29.93 14.92 -10.63
CA ALA A 188 29.04 15.55 -11.61
C ALA A 188 27.87 14.62 -11.98
N GLY A 189 28.11 13.30 -12.03
CA GLY A 189 27.05 12.29 -12.18
C GLY A 189 26.12 12.22 -10.98
N ASP A 190 26.65 12.23 -9.75
CA ASP A 190 25.85 12.29 -8.52
C ASP A 190 24.96 13.54 -8.45
N LEU A 191 25.53 14.69 -8.79
CA LEU A 191 24.82 15.96 -8.84
C LEU A 191 23.73 15.94 -9.92
N ALA A 192 24.04 15.43 -11.12
CA ALA A 192 23.05 15.34 -12.19
C ALA A 192 21.87 14.44 -11.81
N GLU A 193 22.11 13.33 -11.10
CA GLU A 193 21.05 12.45 -10.61
C GLU A 193 20.14 13.17 -9.60
N VAL A 194 20.72 13.92 -8.66
CA VAL A 194 19.97 14.74 -7.71
C VAL A 194 19.14 15.83 -8.41
N GLU A 195 19.70 16.50 -9.41
CA GLU A 195 18.97 17.51 -10.19
C GLU A 195 17.83 16.89 -11.00
N LEU A 196 18.03 15.70 -11.58
CA LEU A 196 16.94 14.95 -12.19
C LEU A 196 15.86 14.66 -11.14
N GLU A 197 16.16 14.11 -9.97
CA GLU A 197 15.16 13.86 -8.92
C GLU A 197 14.37 15.11 -8.52
N ARG A 198 15.00 16.29 -8.58
CA ARG A 198 14.37 17.59 -8.32
C ARG A 198 13.49 18.09 -9.47
N GLY A 199 13.57 17.48 -10.65
CA GLY A 199 12.89 17.93 -11.88
C GLY A 199 13.71 18.94 -12.71
N GLU A 200 14.92 19.27 -12.28
CA GLU A 200 15.80 20.28 -12.89
C GLU A 200 16.61 19.68 -14.06
N THR A 201 15.90 19.23 -15.10
CA THR A 201 16.49 18.46 -16.22
C THR A 201 17.57 19.25 -16.98
N GLU A 202 17.42 20.57 -17.11
CA GLU A 202 18.43 21.42 -17.75
C GLU A 202 19.72 21.51 -16.92
N ALA A 203 19.60 21.65 -15.59
CA ALA A 203 20.74 21.67 -14.69
C ALA A 203 21.49 20.34 -14.73
N ALA A 204 20.76 19.22 -14.68
CA ALA A 204 21.34 17.89 -14.83
C ALA A 204 22.09 17.74 -16.17
N THR A 205 21.47 18.16 -17.27
CA THR A 205 22.06 18.08 -18.62
C THR A 205 23.38 18.84 -18.72
N ARG A 206 23.50 20.02 -18.08
CA ARG A 206 24.76 20.77 -18.04
C ARG A 206 25.88 19.98 -17.35
N TRP A 207 25.60 19.39 -16.20
CA TRP A 207 26.59 18.59 -15.46
C TRP A 207 26.96 17.29 -16.18
N ILE A 208 25.99 16.61 -16.77
CA ILE A 208 26.21 15.41 -17.60
C ILE A 208 27.11 15.75 -18.79
N THR A 209 26.80 16.83 -19.53
CA THR A 209 27.57 17.24 -20.70
C THR A 209 29.01 17.59 -20.32
N ARG A 210 29.20 18.34 -19.23
CA ARG A 210 30.53 18.69 -18.73
C ARG A 210 31.32 17.47 -18.27
N GLY A 211 30.66 16.52 -17.60
CA GLY A 211 31.26 15.25 -17.16
C GLY A 211 31.67 14.36 -18.34
N LEU A 212 30.80 14.22 -19.34
CA LEU A 212 31.09 13.46 -20.57
C LEU A 212 32.22 14.07 -21.41
N ALA A 213 32.46 15.38 -21.30
CA ALA A 213 33.61 16.01 -21.94
C ALA A 213 34.96 15.51 -21.36
N GLU A 214 35.01 15.11 -20.09
CA GLU A 214 36.21 14.56 -19.45
C GLU A 214 36.24 13.03 -19.43
N ALA A 215 35.08 12.40 -19.27
CA ALA A 215 34.92 10.96 -19.25
C ALA A 215 33.90 10.49 -20.32
N PRO A 216 34.24 10.55 -21.63
CA PRO A 216 33.29 10.27 -22.71
C PRO A 216 32.75 8.84 -22.74
N ARG A 217 33.45 7.91 -22.10
CA ARG A 217 33.12 6.48 -22.02
C ARG A 217 32.53 6.07 -20.67
N ASP A 218 32.27 7.03 -19.76
CA ASP A 218 31.64 6.73 -18.48
C ASP A 218 30.21 6.16 -18.71
N PRO A 219 29.95 4.89 -18.32
CA PRO A 219 28.65 4.27 -18.57
C PRO A 219 27.51 4.96 -17.82
N ARG A 220 27.76 5.46 -16.61
CA ARG A 220 26.76 6.12 -15.76
C ARG A 220 26.37 7.47 -16.36
N LEU A 221 27.34 8.29 -16.75
CA LEU A 221 27.04 9.59 -17.37
C LEU A 221 26.30 9.43 -18.71
N ARG A 222 26.68 8.45 -19.52
CA ARG A 222 25.97 8.10 -20.77
C ARG A 222 24.54 7.64 -20.52
N PHE A 223 24.33 6.84 -19.47
CA PHE A 223 23.00 6.42 -19.05
C PHE A 223 22.15 7.62 -18.61
N LEU A 224 22.70 8.48 -17.76
CA LEU A 224 22.05 9.70 -17.27
C LEU A 224 21.72 10.67 -18.41
N ALA A 225 22.56 10.75 -19.45
CA ALA A 225 22.28 11.55 -20.64
C ALA A 225 20.98 11.09 -21.33
N GLY A 226 20.83 9.79 -21.59
CA GLY A 226 19.60 9.25 -22.15
C GLY A 226 18.39 9.46 -21.23
N LEU A 227 18.58 9.36 -19.91
CA LEU A 227 17.51 9.63 -18.94
C LEU A 227 17.05 11.10 -18.97
N ALA A 228 17.99 12.04 -19.07
CA ALA A 228 17.70 13.47 -19.21
C ALA A 228 16.95 13.77 -20.51
N GLU A 229 17.37 13.16 -21.63
CA GLU A 229 16.69 13.26 -22.93
C GLU A 229 15.24 12.76 -22.88
N ALA A 230 15.01 11.60 -22.25
CA ALA A 230 13.66 11.06 -22.07
C ALA A 230 12.76 12.01 -21.27
N ARG A 231 13.29 12.63 -20.20
CA ARG A 231 12.55 13.61 -19.39
C ARG A 231 12.34 14.94 -20.09
N ALA A 232 13.22 15.31 -21.01
CA ALA A 232 13.05 16.47 -21.88
C ALA A 232 12.02 16.23 -23.00
N GLY A 233 11.33 15.08 -23.02
CA GLY A 233 10.33 14.75 -24.04
C GLY A 233 10.93 14.32 -25.37
N ARG A 234 12.19 13.86 -25.38
CA ARG A 234 12.91 13.41 -26.58
C ARG A 234 13.23 11.90 -26.46
N PRO A 235 12.23 11.02 -26.61
CA PRO A 235 12.41 9.58 -26.41
C PRO A 235 13.29 8.93 -27.47
N GLU A 236 13.28 9.41 -28.72
CA GLU A 236 14.10 8.84 -29.79
C GLU A 236 15.60 9.12 -29.59
N THR A 237 15.97 10.30 -29.08
CA THR A 237 17.36 10.60 -28.70
C THR A 237 17.80 9.76 -27.50
N ALA A 238 16.93 9.57 -26.50
CA ALA A 238 17.20 8.67 -25.39
C ALA A 238 17.41 7.21 -25.87
N ARG A 239 16.56 6.74 -26.77
CA ARG A 239 16.63 5.40 -27.38
C ARG A 239 17.94 5.20 -28.13
N ALA A 240 18.36 6.18 -28.93
CA ALA A 240 19.64 6.16 -29.64
C ALA A 240 20.83 6.13 -28.66
N ALA A 241 20.81 6.97 -27.62
CA ALA A 241 21.88 7.03 -26.62
C ALA A 241 22.06 5.71 -25.86
N TRP A 242 20.95 5.11 -25.40
CA TRP A 242 21.01 3.83 -24.66
C TRP A 242 21.36 2.64 -25.55
N ARG A 243 20.97 2.63 -26.82
CA ARG A 243 21.44 1.62 -27.79
C ARG A 243 22.95 1.70 -28.00
N ALA A 244 23.49 2.92 -28.18
CA ALA A 244 24.92 3.13 -28.30
C ALA A 244 25.67 2.70 -27.03
N LEU A 245 25.12 3.01 -25.85
CA LEU A 245 25.67 2.55 -24.57
C LEU A 245 25.71 1.02 -24.48
N LEU A 246 24.65 0.32 -24.89
CA LEU A 246 24.59 -1.15 -24.87
C LEU A 246 25.50 -1.82 -25.91
N ALA A 247 25.75 -1.15 -27.04
CA ALA A 247 26.67 -1.63 -28.06
C ALA A 247 28.13 -1.61 -27.56
N ASP A 248 28.50 -0.58 -26.79
CA ASP A 248 29.84 -0.45 -26.19
C ASP A 248 30.03 -1.26 -24.89
N ALA A 249 28.96 -1.86 -24.36
CA ALA A 249 28.95 -2.50 -23.04
C ALA A 249 29.50 -3.94 -23.07
N PRO A 250 30.40 -4.32 -22.15
CA PRO A 250 30.81 -5.72 -21.95
C PRO A 250 29.60 -6.64 -21.73
N PRO A 251 29.58 -7.87 -22.26
CA PRO A 251 28.40 -8.74 -22.21
C PRO A 251 27.95 -9.09 -20.79
N ASP A 252 28.87 -9.08 -19.82
CA ASP A 252 28.68 -9.38 -18.40
C ASP A 252 28.44 -8.14 -17.52
N ALA A 253 28.33 -6.95 -18.12
CA ALA A 253 28.16 -5.73 -17.35
C ALA A 253 26.82 -5.73 -16.58
N PRO A 254 26.85 -5.58 -15.23
CA PRO A 254 25.68 -5.79 -14.37
C PRO A 254 24.55 -4.76 -14.59
N TRP A 255 24.87 -3.63 -15.19
CA TRP A 255 23.93 -2.54 -15.50
C TRP A 255 23.21 -2.72 -16.85
N ARG A 256 23.60 -3.69 -17.69
CA ARG A 256 22.98 -3.87 -19.02
C ARG A 256 21.47 -4.08 -18.95
N THR A 257 21.03 -5.00 -18.08
CA THR A 257 19.61 -5.31 -17.89
C THR A 257 18.81 -4.09 -17.43
N LEU A 258 19.43 -3.19 -16.63
CA LEU A 258 18.79 -1.93 -16.24
C LEU A 258 18.54 -1.04 -17.46
N VAL A 259 19.53 -0.87 -18.34
CA VAL A 259 19.42 -0.03 -19.54
C VAL A 259 18.42 -0.61 -20.54
N GLU A 260 18.43 -1.92 -20.75
CA GLU A 260 17.47 -2.62 -21.62
C GLU A 260 16.03 -2.44 -21.15
N ARG A 261 15.78 -2.59 -19.84
CA ARG A 261 14.45 -2.32 -19.26
C ARG A 261 14.01 -0.88 -19.51
N ARG A 262 14.89 0.11 -19.26
CA ARG A 262 14.56 1.52 -19.50
C ARG A 262 14.26 1.80 -20.97
N LEU A 263 14.99 1.18 -21.89
CA LEU A 263 14.77 1.30 -23.33
C LEU A 263 13.38 0.79 -23.75
N ASN A 264 12.87 -0.25 -23.08
CA ASN A 264 11.55 -0.83 -23.34
C ASN A 264 10.40 -0.04 -22.67
N GLU A 265 10.70 0.76 -21.65
CA GLU A 265 9.73 1.65 -20.98
C GLU A 265 9.49 2.96 -21.74
N LEU A 266 10.34 3.31 -22.71
CA LEU A 266 10.13 4.50 -23.54
C LEU A 266 8.87 4.34 -24.39
N PRO A 267 8.09 5.43 -24.57
CA PRO A 267 6.92 5.45 -25.45
C PRO A 267 7.28 5.20 -26.92
#